data_AF-A0AB34QSD9-F1
#
_entry.id   AF-A0AB34QSD9-F1
#
_cell.length_a   1.000
_cell.length_b   1.000
_cell.length_c   1.000
_cell.angle_alpha   90.00
_cell.angle_beta   90.00
_cell.angle_gamma   90.00
#
_symmetry.space_group_name_H-M   'P 1'
#
loop_
_entity.id
_entity.type
_entity.pdbx_description
1 polymer ?
#
loop_
_entity_poly.entity_id
_entity_poly.type
_entity_poly.pdbx_seq_one_letter_code
_entity_poly.pdbx_strand_id
1 'polypeptide(L)' 'MFEVKDIVTVNHNKEVAKVVTVNARYSQIEVQYNDGSYEVMGFHKVTKQEDDK' A
#
# COMPACT_ATOMS: atom_id res chain seq x y z
N MET A 1 -8.19 5.90 5.57
CA MET A 1 -8.16 4.42 5.77
C MET A 1 -7.81 3.81 4.43
N PHE A 2 -6.98 2.75 4.41
CA PHE A 2 -6.61 2.08 3.15
C PHE A 2 -7.73 1.13 2.70
N GLU A 3 -7.90 1.04 1.39
CA GLU A 3 -8.85 0.15 0.72
C GLU A 3 -8.14 -0.73 -0.30
N VAL A 4 -8.72 -1.88 -0.60
CA VAL A 4 -8.21 -2.76 -1.66
C VAL A 4 -8.29 -2.01 -3.00
N LYS A 5 -7.23 -2.09 -3.80
CA LYS A 5 -6.96 -1.35 -5.04
C LYS A 5 -6.46 0.09 -4.86
N ASP A 6 -6.32 0.60 -3.64
CA ASP A 6 -5.63 1.87 -3.43
C ASP A 6 -4.21 1.81 -4.01
N ILE A 7 -3.80 2.90 -4.68
CA ILE A 7 -2.41 3.10 -5.09
C ILE A 7 -1.68 3.82 -3.98
N VAL A 8 -0.54 3.28 -3.59
CA VAL A 8 0.26 3.80 -2.48
C VAL A 8 1.71 3.93 -2.89
N THR A 9 2.40 4.90 -2.29
CA THR A 9 3.85 5.02 -2.36
C THR A 9 4.45 4.43 -1.09
N VAL A 10 5.37 3.48 -1.25
CA VAL A 10 6.10 2.86 -0.16
C VAL A 10 7.21 3.82 0.30
N ASN A 11 7.18 4.20 1.58
CA ASN A 11 7.93 5.36 2.06
C ASN A 11 9.46 5.18 2.02
N HIS A 12 9.95 3.94 2.12
CA HIS A 12 11.38 3.63 2.28
C HIS A 12 12.15 3.51 0.95
N ASN A 13 11.51 2.96 -0.09
CA ASN A 13 12.07 2.78 -1.44
C ASN A 13 11.44 3.71 -2.48
N LYS A 14 10.36 4.44 -2.11
CA LYS A 14 9.57 5.32 -2.98
C LYS A 14 8.89 4.58 -4.15
N GLU A 15 8.78 3.26 -4.06
CA GLU A 15 8.10 2.47 -5.08
C GLU A 15 6.59 2.64 -4.99
N VAL A 16 5.93 2.55 -6.14
CA VAL A 16 4.47 2.57 -6.23
C VAL A 16 3.98 1.14 -6.21
N ALA A 17 2.99 0.88 -5.35
CA ALA A 17 2.38 -0.43 -5.21
C ALA A 17 0.87 -0.30 -5.07
N LYS A 18 0.17 -1.41 -5.29
CA LYS A 18 -1.28 -1.50 -5.19
C LYS A 18 -1.68 -2.34 -3.97
N VAL A 19 -2.58 -1.82 -3.14
CA VAL A 19 -3.12 -2.58 -2.00
C VAL A 19 -3.97 -3.74 -2.50
N VAL A 20 -3.68 -4.96 -2.04
CA VAL A 20 -4.45 -6.18 -2.37
C VAL A 20 -5.23 -6.73 -1.17
N THR A 21 -4.72 -6.51 0.05
CA THR A 21 -5.35 -6.94 1.30
C THR A 21 -5.23 -5.86 2.36
N VAL A 22 -6.26 -5.67 3.19
CA VAL A 22 -6.23 -4.76 4.34
C VAL A 22 -6.59 -5.53 5.61
N ASN A 23 -5.69 -5.50 6.60
CA ASN A 23 -5.92 -6.03 7.93
C ASN A 23 -5.94 -4.90 8.96
N ALA A 24 -7.12 -4.32 9.17
CA ALA A 24 -7.32 -3.20 10.08
C ALA A 24 -7.06 -3.57 11.55
N ARG A 25 -7.22 -4.85 11.95
CA ARG A 25 -6.95 -5.30 13.33
C ARG A 25 -5.48 -5.15 13.70
N TYR A 26 -4.58 -5.35 12.75
CA TYR A 26 -3.13 -5.26 12.97
C TYR A 26 -2.50 -4.02 12.32
N SER A 27 -3.31 -3.11 11.77
CA SER A 27 -2.84 -1.92 11.04
C SER A 27 -1.84 -2.26 9.93
N GLN A 28 -2.10 -3.35 9.21
CA GLN A 28 -1.26 -3.88 8.14
C GLN A 28 -2.01 -3.95 6.81
N ILE A 29 -1.28 -3.73 5.72
CA ILE A 29 -1.71 -3.98 4.35
C ILE A 29 -0.76 -4.96 3.68
N GLU A 30 -1.27 -5.66 2.68
CA GLU A 30 -0.46 -6.33 1.68
C GLU A 30 -0.53 -5.51 0.39
N VAL A 31 0.63 -5.25 -0.21
CA VAL A 31 0.76 -4.53 -1.47
C VAL A 31 1.37 -5.43 -2.54
N GLN A 32 0.99 -5.19 -3.79
CA GLN A 32 1.61 -5.78 -4.97
C GLN A 32 2.38 -4.70 -5.73
N TYR A 33 3.66 -4.95 -5.97
CA TYR A 33 4.53 -4.10 -6.78
C TYR A 33 4.36 -4.37 -8.28
N ASN A 34 4.89 -3.47 -9.12
CA ASN A 34 4.77 -3.59 -10.58
C ASN A 34 5.50 -4.80 -11.18
N ASP A 35 6.52 -5.31 -10.49
CA ASP A 35 7.22 -6.54 -10.87
C ASP A 35 6.45 -7.83 -10.51
N GLY A 36 5.29 -7.69 -9.87
CA GLY A 36 4.43 -8.79 -9.43
C GLY A 36 4.76 -9.33 -8.04
N SER A 37 5.80 -8.81 -7.37
CA SER A 37 6.13 -9.19 -5.99
C SER A 37 5.13 -8.61 -4.98
N TYR A 38 5.10 -9.22 -3.79
CA TYR A 38 4.18 -8.85 -2.71
C TYR A 38 4.93 -8.57 -1.42
N GLU A 39 4.42 -7.63 -0.63
CA GLU A 39 4.94 -7.34 0.71
C GLU A 39 3.83 -6.96 1.69
N VAL A 40 3.93 -7.46 2.92
CA VAL A 40 3.06 -7.07 4.03
C VAL A 40 3.75 -6.00 4.87
N MET A 41 3.07 -4.87 5.08
CA MET A 41 3.64 -3.74 5.80
C MET A 41 2.61 -2.97 6.62
N GLY A 42 3.09 -2.24 7.62
CA GLY A 42 2.24 -1.39 8.45
C GLY A 42 1.77 -0.14 7.71
N PHE A 43 0.61 0.39 8.09
CA PHE A 43 0.03 1.61 7.50
C PHE A 43 0.99 2.81 7.48
N HIS A 44 1.86 2.93 8.48
CA HIS A 44 2.84 4.02 8.60
C HIS A 44 4.00 3.92 7.58
N LYS A 45 4.14 2.79 6.88
CA LYS A 45 5.19 2.58 5.87
C LYS A 45 4.78 3.04 4.47
N VAL A 46 3.53 3.48 4.29
CA VAL A 46 3.01 3.90 2.99
C VAL A 46 2.28 5.23 3.07
N THR A 47 2.20 5.91 1.94
CA THR A 47 1.38 7.10 1.74
C THR A 47 0.39 6.82 0.62
N LYS A 48 -0.91 7.04 0.85
CA LYS A 48 -1.93 6.92 -0.20
C LYS A 48 -1.69 8.01 -1.24
N GLN A 49 -1.69 7.65 -2.51
CA GLN A 49 -1.75 8.66 -3.57
C GLN A 49 -3.19 9.16 -3.61
N GLU A 50 -3.39 10.46 -3.38
CA GLU A 50 -4.67 11.08 -3.68
C GLU A 50 -4.72 11.31 -5.18
N ASP A 51 -5.77 10.82 -5.85
CA ASP A 51 -6.08 11.26 -7.20
C ASP A 51 -6.32 12.77 -7.12
N ASP A 52 -5.39 13.55 -7.67
CA ASP A 52 -5.55 14.98 -7.90
C ASP A 52 -6.81 15.15 -8.76
N LYS A 53 -7.89 15.65 -8.14
CA LYS A 53 -9.22 15.77 -8.75
C LYS A 53 -9.29 16.91 -9.76
#